data_AF-A0A0U1NRW9-F1
#
_entry.id   AF-A0A0U1NRW9-F1
#
_cell.length_a   1.000
_cell.length_b   1.000
_cell.length_c   1.000
_cell.angle_alpha   90.00
_cell.angle_beta   90.00
_cell.angle_gamma   90.00
#
_symmetry.space_group_name_H-M   'P 1'
#
loop_
_entity.id
_entity.type
_entity.pdbx_description
1 polymer ?
#
loop_
_entity_poly.entity_id
_entity_poly.type
_entity_poly.pdbx_seq_one_letter_code
_entity_poly.pdbx_strand_id
1 'polypeptide(L)'
;MSGCMSAMGGMPPVELSNGLKQLKSEHPPLLTQLENLFQLTQLIDQEMDTEKNFNELIMKVEYFKAELDPHSEREEGVLFPMMGVHIGTTSGPIAVMEYEHDQAKSQIKAFLDKSVNGELTVEEMKQSAELIKNAYFILSDHFSKEENVLFPMAERMLSNEEKEELFQKIQQIK
;
A
#
# COMPACT_ATOMS: atom_id res chain seq x y z
N MET A 1 -29.56 19.65 -32.20
CA MET A 1 -28.79 18.41 -32.42
C MET A 1 -28.01 18.13 -31.14
N SER A 2 -28.18 16.93 -30.59
CA SER A 2 -27.48 16.36 -29.42
C SER A 2 -25.97 16.66 -29.46
N GLY A 3 -25.27 17.00 -28.38
CA GLY A 3 -25.31 16.39 -27.05
C GLY A 3 -24.19 15.35 -26.96
N CYS A 4 -22.94 15.78 -26.82
CA CYS A 4 -21.81 14.91 -26.48
C CYS A 4 -21.59 15.00 -24.98
N MET A 5 -22.12 14.02 -24.24
CA MET A 5 -21.73 13.78 -22.85
C MET A 5 -20.64 12.71 -22.87
N SER A 6 -19.44 13.08 -22.40
CA SER A 6 -18.34 12.16 -22.16
C SER A 6 -18.78 11.11 -21.15
N ALA A 7 -18.96 9.88 -21.61
CA ALA A 7 -19.16 8.73 -20.73
C ALA A 7 -17.81 8.33 -20.16
N MET A 8 -17.51 8.75 -18.92
CA MET A 8 -16.60 7.98 -18.08
C MET A 8 -17.33 6.69 -17.73
N GLY A 9 -17.15 5.68 -18.59
CA GLY A 9 -17.66 4.34 -18.35
C GLY A 9 -16.90 3.74 -17.17
N GLY A 10 -17.53 3.74 -15.99
CA GLY A 10 -17.12 2.86 -14.91
C GLY A 10 -17.08 1.45 -15.45
N MET A 11 -15.92 0.80 -15.37
CA MET A 11 -15.77 -0.54 -15.91
C MET A 11 -16.70 -1.49 -15.14
N PRO A 12 -17.38 -2.44 -15.82
CA PRO A 12 -18.27 -3.37 -15.14
C PRO A 12 -17.52 -4.17 -14.07
N PRO A 13 -18.17 -4.52 -12.95
CA PRO A 13 -17.56 -5.31 -11.89
C PRO A 13 -17.08 -6.64 -12.49
N VAL A 14 -15.82 -6.97 -12.23
CA VAL A 14 -15.18 -8.21 -12.69
C VAL A 14 -14.97 -9.11 -11.48
N GLU A 15 -15.32 -10.39 -11.63
CA GLU A 15 -14.96 -11.38 -10.65
C GLU A 15 -13.45 -11.67 -10.74
N LEU A 16 -12.72 -11.42 -9.66
CA LEU A 16 -11.29 -11.63 -9.58
C LEU A 16 -10.96 -13.14 -9.49
N SER A 17 -9.85 -13.53 -10.10
CA SER A 17 -9.21 -14.84 -9.94
C SER A 17 -8.66 -15.04 -8.52
N ASN A 18 -8.32 -16.29 -8.17
CA ASN A 18 -7.90 -16.64 -6.81
C ASN A 18 -6.70 -15.82 -6.32
N GLY A 19 -5.69 -15.61 -7.18
CA GLY A 19 -4.51 -14.80 -6.84
C GLY A 19 -4.86 -13.34 -6.52
N LEU A 20 -5.65 -12.71 -7.38
CA LEU A 20 -6.07 -11.32 -7.18
C LEU A 20 -7.07 -11.18 -6.01
N LYS A 21 -7.92 -12.19 -5.77
CA LYS A 21 -8.78 -12.26 -4.56
C LYS A 21 -7.94 -12.33 -3.30
N GLN A 22 -6.85 -13.10 -3.31
CA GLN A 22 -5.94 -13.18 -2.17
C GLN A 22 -5.29 -11.83 -1.89
N LEU A 23 -4.64 -11.19 -2.87
CA LEU A 23 -4.00 -9.87 -2.70
C LEU A 23 -5.00 -8.85 -2.14
N LYS A 24 -6.19 -8.76 -2.75
CA LYS A 24 -7.26 -7.89 -2.26
C LYS A 24 -7.71 -8.22 -0.83
N SER A 25 -7.71 -9.49 -0.45
CA SER A 25 -8.11 -9.91 0.91
C SER A 25 -7.09 -9.56 1.99
N GLU A 26 -5.85 -9.22 1.61
CA GLU A 26 -4.80 -8.75 2.50
C GLU A 26 -4.99 -7.27 2.88
N HIS A 27 -5.74 -6.49 2.09
CA HIS A 27 -5.91 -5.05 2.32
C HIS A 27 -6.71 -4.70 3.59
N PRO A 28 -7.87 -5.33 3.93
CA PRO A 28 -8.64 -4.92 5.10
C PRO A 28 -7.87 -4.92 6.43
N PRO A 29 -7.08 -5.95 6.79
CA PRO A 29 -6.26 -5.90 8.00
C PRO A 29 -5.13 -4.86 7.91
N LEU A 30 -4.52 -4.64 6.74
CA LEU A 30 -3.50 -3.60 6.54
C LEU A 30 -4.08 -2.19 6.70
N LEU A 31 -5.23 -1.91 6.09
CA LEU A 31 -5.96 -0.65 6.23
C LEU A 31 -6.35 -0.38 7.68
N THR A 32 -6.84 -1.39 8.39
CA THR A 32 -7.19 -1.27 9.82
C THR A 32 -5.96 -0.90 10.66
N GLN A 33 -4.80 -1.52 10.39
CA GLN A 33 -3.56 -1.15 11.06
C GLN A 33 -3.15 0.28 10.72
N LEU A 34 -3.20 0.66 9.44
CA LEU A 34 -2.85 1.97 8.93
C LEU A 34 -3.71 3.09 9.56
N GLU A 35 -5.02 2.88 9.72
CA GLU A 35 -5.91 3.78 10.45
C GLU A 35 -5.49 3.97 11.91
N ASN A 36 -5.12 2.89 12.60
CA ASN A 36 -4.64 2.97 13.99
C ASN A 36 -3.31 3.74 14.09
N LEU A 37 -2.40 3.55 13.13
CA LEU A 37 -1.16 4.33 13.05
C LEU A 37 -1.48 5.82 12.89
N PHE A 38 -2.39 6.16 11.98
CA PHE A 38 -2.81 7.54 11.75
C PHE A 38 -3.41 8.18 13.01
N GLN A 39 -4.26 7.47 13.75
CA GLN A 39 -4.81 7.97 15.02
C GLN A 39 -3.71 8.32 16.03
N LEU A 40 -2.66 7.49 16.15
CA LEU A 40 -1.53 7.80 17.02
C LEU A 40 -0.78 9.05 16.57
N THR A 41 -0.59 9.24 15.26
CA THR A 41 0.02 10.49 14.75
C THR A 41 -0.80 11.72 15.14
N GLN A 42 -2.14 11.62 15.15
CA GLN A 42 -3.02 12.73 15.56
C GLN A 42 -2.91 13.03 17.06
N LEU A 43 -2.80 11.99 17.90
CA LEU A 43 -2.61 12.18 19.35
C LEU A 43 -1.25 12.84 19.65
N ILE A 44 -0.20 12.44 18.94
CA ILE A 44 1.14 13.03 19.05
C ILE A 44 1.13 14.50 18.61
N ASP A 45 0.48 14.81 17.49
CA ASP A 45 0.35 16.18 16.98
C ASP A 45 -0.39 17.10 17.96
N GLN A 46 -1.40 16.58 18.65
CA GLN A 46 -2.15 17.26 19.71
C GLN A 46 -1.42 17.31 21.05
N GLU A 47 -0.18 16.81 21.12
CA GLU A 47 0.66 16.75 22.33
C GLU A 47 0.01 15.99 23.50
N MET A 48 -0.83 15.00 23.18
CA MET A 48 -1.46 14.11 24.16
C MET A 48 -0.55 12.92 24.42
N ASP A 49 -0.11 12.73 25.67
CA ASP A 49 0.74 11.61 26.12
C ASP A 49 1.85 11.28 25.10
N THR A 50 2.51 12.30 24.55
CA THR A 50 3.31 12.19 23.32
C THR A 50 4.34 11.07 23.36
N GLU A 51 5.13 10.96 24.43
CA GLU A 51 6.14 9.93 24.56
C GLU A 51 5.55 8.51 24.57
N LYS A 52 4.44 8.31 25.28
CA LYS A 52 3.73 7.03 25.32
C LYS A 52 3.18 6.66 23.94
N ASN A 53 2.48 7.60 23.30
CA ASN A 53 1.88 7.39 21.97
C ASN A 53 2.96 7.21 20.89
N PHE A 54 4.10 7.89 21.00
CA PHE A 54 5.24 7.72 20.11
C PHE A 54 5.87 6.33 20.25
N ASN A 55 6.08 5.85 21.47
CA ASN A 55 6.56 4.48 21.73
C ASN A 55 5.58 3.43 21.20
N GLU A 56 4.28 3.65 21.36
CA GLU A 56 3.25 2.78 20.79
C GLU A 56 3.24 2.81 19.25
N LEU A 57 3.42 3.99 18.66
CA LEU A 57 3.53 4.16 17.21
C LEU A 57 4.71 3.36 16.66
N ILE A 58 5.88 3.40 17.31
CA ILE A 58 7.06 2.62 16.90
C ILE A 58 6.73 1.12 16.81
N MET A 59 6.23 0.54 17.88
CA MET A 59 5.91 -0.90 17.93
C MET A 59 4.87 -1.29 16.87
N LYS A 60 3.85 -0.45 16.65
CA LYS A 60 2.81 -0.74 15.66
C LYS A 60 3.30 -0.55 14.23
N VAL A 61 4.21 0.40 13.96
CA VAL A 61 4.82 0.56 12.64
C VAL A 61 5.71 -0.65 12.31
N GLU A 62 6.47 -1.18 13.28
CA GLU A 62 7.25 -2.41 13.08
C GLU A 62 6.36 -3.59 12.73
N TYR A 63 5.26 -3.78 13.47
CA TYR A 63 4.28 -4.82 13.18
C TYR A 63 3.62 -4.64 11.81
N PHE A 64 3.17 -3.41 11.50
CA PHE A 64 2.56 -3.09 10.21
C PHE A 64 3.52 -3.35 9.05
N LYS A 65 4.79 -2.95 9.19
CA LYS A 65 5.82 -3.19 8.17
C LYS A 65 6.02 -4.69 7.93
N ALA A 66 6.05 -5.50 8.98
CA ALA A 66 6.20 -6.95 8.86
C ALA A 66 5.05 -7.62 8.08
N GLU A 67 3.84 -7.05 8.14
CA GLU A 67 2.68 -7.53 7.37
C GLU A 67 2.61 -6.91 5.96
N LEU A 68 3.06 -5.66 5.79
CA LEU A 68 3.07 -4.96 4.50
C LEU A 68 4.15 -5.51 3.55
N ASP A 69 5.35 -5.80 4.06
CA ASP A 69 6.48 -6.22 3.21
C ASP A 69 6.15 -7.47 2.35
N PRO A 70 5.57 -8.56 2.89
CA PRO A 70 5.22 -9.73 2.08
C PRO A 70 4.14 -9.45 1.05
N HIS A 71 3.20 -8.54 1.36
CA HIS A 71 2.16 -8.12 0.43
C HIS A 71 2.79 -7.38 -0.77
N SER A 72 3.60 -6.34 -0.49
CA SER A 72 4.31 -5.61 -1.55
C SER A 72 5.26 -6.51 -2.34
N GLU A 73 5.88 -7.52 -1.74
CA GLU A 73 6.74 -8.49 -2.44
C GLU A 73 5.93 -9.40 -3.39
N ARG A 74 4.72 -9.82 -3.02
CA ARG A 74 3.83 -10.55 -3.93
C ARG A 74 3.47 -9.70 -5.15
N GLU A 75 3.37 -8.39 -4.98
CA GLU A 75 3.06 -7.47 -6.06
C GLU A 75 4.28 -7.17 -6.93
N GLU A 76 5.35 -6.64 -6.34
CA GLU A 76 6.58 -6.24 -7.04
C GLU A 76 7.36 -7.43 -7.60
N GLY A 77 7.36 -8.57 -6.89
CA GLY A 77 8.09 -9.78 -7.28
C GLY A 77 7.32 -10.67 -8.24
N VAL A 78 5.99 -10.54 -8.33
CA VAL A 78 5.14 -11.45 -9.12
C VAL A 78 4.14 -10.71 -9.99
N LEU A 79 3.15 -10.01 -9.41
CA LEU A 79 2.06 -9.43 -10.18
C LEU A 79 2.56 -8.38 -11.19
N PHE A 80 3.38 -7.42 -10.75
CA PHE A 80 3.87 -6.33 -11.59
C PHE A 80 4.77 -6.86 -12.72
N PRO A 81 5.73 -7.77 -12.50
CA PRO A 81 6.48 -8.38 -13.61
C PRO A 81 5.58 -9.09 -14.63
N MET A 82 4.57 -9.84 -14.16
CA MET A 82 3.64 -10.54 -15.05
C MET A 82 2.82 -9.56 -15.88
N MET A 83 2.30 -8.50 -15.26
CA MET A 83 1.61 -7.43 -15.99
C MET A 83 2.55 -6.68 -16.95
N GLY A 84 3.79 -6.46 -16.54
CA GLY A 84 4.82 -5.74 -17.29
C GLY A 84 5.16 -6.39 -18.64
N VAL A 85 4.98 -7.70 -18.79
CA VAL A 85 5.12 -8.39 -20.09
C VAL A 85 4.11 -7.86 -21.13
N HIS A 86 2.92 -7.44 -20.69
CA HIS A 86 1.83 -7.01 -21.57
C HIS A 86 1.81 -5.49 -21.80
N ILE A 87 2.12 -4.70 -20.77
CA ILE A 87 1.97 -3.24 -20.80
C ILE A 87 3.28 -2.46 -20.61
N GLY A 88 4.40 -3.16 -20.37
CA GLY A 88 5.66 -2.54 -19.97
C GLY A 88 5.66 -2.07 -18.51
N THR A 89 6.85 -1.82 -17.97
CA THR A 89 7.04 -1.40 -16.57
C THR A 89 7.54 0.04 -16.43
N THR A 90 8.19 0.58 -17.46
CA THR A 90 8.89 1.89 -17.37
C THR A 90 7.97 3.11 -17.43
N SER A 91 6.69 2.91 -17.74
CA SER A 91 5.69 3.97 -17.84
C SER A 91 4.28 3.42 -17.63
N GLY A 92 3.35 4.26 -17.19
CA GLY A 92 1.96 3.87 -17.00
C GLY A 92 1.70 3.37 -15.58
N PRO A 93 0.67 2.51 -15.37
CA PRO A 93 0.18 2.20 -14.04
C PRO A 93 1.25 1.51 -13.17
N ILE A 94 2.01 0.55 -13.70
CA ILE A 94 3.03 -0.17 -12.90
C ILE A 94 4.09 0.79 -12.35
N ALA A 95 4.62 1.69 -13.18
CA ALA A 95 5.61 2.67 -12.75
C ALA A 95 5.10 3.57 -11.62
N VAL A 96 3.80 3.91 -11.64
CA VAL A 96 3.18 4.70 -10.56
C VAL A 96 3.06 3.89 -9.28
N MET A 97 2.67 2.61 -9.38
CA MET A 97 2.54 1.72 -8.22
C MET A 97 3.90 1.49 -7.55
N GLU A 98 4.93 1.14 -8.32
CA GLU A 98 6.30 0.94 -7.81
C GLU A 98 6.83 2.22 -7.15
N TYR A 99 6.58 3.39 -7.76
CA TYR A 99 6.99 4.67 -7.17
C TYR A 99 6.28 4.93 -5.82
N GLU A 100 4.99 4.63 -5.72
CA GLU A 100 4.23 4.82 -4.47
C GLU A 100 4.68 3.84 -3.38
N HIS A 101 5.00 2.60 -3.73
CA HIS A 101 5.66 1.65 -2.82
C HIS A 101 6.99 2.21 -2.31
N ASP A 102 7.87 2.68 -3.20
CA ASP A 102 9.16 3.26 -2.81
C ASP A 102 9.00 4.46 -1.88
N GLN A 103 8.03 5.34 -2.16
CA GLN A 103 7.73 6.48 -1.30
C GLN A 103 7.25 6.02 0.09
N ALA A 104 6.27 5.11 0.17
CA ALA A 104 5.74 4.62 1.44
C ALA A 104 6.83 3.90 2.27
N LYS A 105 7.59 2.99 1.65
CA LYS A 105 8.72 2.28 2.27
C LYS A 105 9.76 3.26 2.80
N SER A 106 10.08 4.31 2.04
CA SER A 106 11.04 5.34 2.45
C SER A 106 10.56 6.13 3.68
N GLN A 107 9.28 6.50 3.75
CA GLN A 107 8.70 7.19 4.92
C GLN A 107 8.76 6.30 6.17
N ILE A 108 8.32 5.05 6.06
CA ILE A 108 8.34 4.07 7.15
C ILE A 108 9.78 3.83 7.64
N LYS A 109 10.72 3.62 6.71
CA LYS A 109 12.13 3.43 7.05
C LYS A 109 12.71 4.65 7.77
N ALA A 110 12.46 5.86 7.27
CA ALA A 110 12.97 7.08 7.87
C ALA A 110 12.42 7.31 9.29
N PHE A 111 11.16 6.92 9.54
CA PHE A 111 10.58 6.96 10.89
C PHE A 111 11.29 5.98 11.84
N LEU A 112 11.44 4.72 11.42
CA LEU A 112 12.11 3.69 12.23
C LEU A 112 13.59 3.99 12.47
N ASP A 113 14.31 4.54 11.48
CA ASP A 113 15.71 4.92 11.67
C ASP A 113 15.84 6.06 12.71
N LYS A 114 14.88 6.98 12.77
CA LYS A 114 14.87 8.08 13.75
C LYS A 114 14.51 7.61 15.15
N SER A 115 13.63 6.62 15.29
CA SER A 115 13.19 6.14 16.61
C SER A 115 14.28 5.42 17.41
N VAL A 116 15.34 4.94 16.74
CA VAL A 116 16.46 4.23 17.39
C VAL A 116 17.52 5.21 17.95
N ASN A 117 17.47 6.50 17.59
CA ASN A 117 18.51 7.48 17.91
C ASN A 117 18.20 8.34 19.14
N GLY A 118 18.35 7.77 20.34
CA GLY A 118 18.40 8.51 21.61
C GLY A 118 17.09 9.18 22.06
N GLU A 119 17.18 10.04 23.07
CA GLU A 119 16.04 10.80 23.58
C GLU A 119 15.65 11.90 22.58
N LEU A 120 14.46 11.77 22.00
CA LEU A 120 13.88 12.77 21.10
C LEU A 120 13.12 13.83 21.92
N THR A 121 13.20 15.08 21.47
CA THR A 121 12.29 16.13 21.93
C THR A 121 10.87 15.88 21.40
N VAL A 122 9.87 16.47 22.06
CA VAL A 122 8.45 16.41 21.60
C VAL A 122 8.31 16.88 20.16
N GLU A 123 9.03 17.93 19.76
CA GLU A 123 9.00 18.45 18.40
C GLU A 123 9.59 17.44 17.39
N GLU A 124 10.69 16.76 17.73
CA GLU A 124 11.26 15.72 16.88
C GLU A 124 10.36 14.49 16.77
N MET A 125 9.63 14.13 17.83
CA MET A 125 8.61 13.08 17.80
C MET A 125 7.47 13.43 16.86
N LYS A 126 6.96 14.68 16.89
CA LYS A 126 5.92 15.17 15.97
C LYS A 126 6.39 15.13 14.52
N GLN A 127 7.59 15.67 14.25
CA GLN A 127 8.18 15.64 12.91
C GLN A 127 8.40 14.22 12.39
N SER A 128 8.72 13.27 13.28
CA SER A 128 8.85 11.86 12.90
C SER A 128 7.48 11.22 12.66
N ALA A 129 6.47 11.50 13.48
CA ALA A 129 5.11 11.00 13.29
C ALA A 129 4.47 11.47 11.97
N GLU A 130 4.81 12.67 11.49
CA GLU A 130 4.37 13.15 10.17
C GLU A 130 4.82 12.24 9.01
N LEU A 131 5.95 11.52 9.14
CA LEU A 131 6.38 10.53 8.13
C LEU A 131 5.35 9.40 8.01
N ILE A 132 4.84 8.89 9.13
CA ILE A 132 3.83 7.82 9.15
C ILE A 132 2.47 8.32 8.66
N LYS A 133 2.13 9.56 8.98
CA LYS A 133 0.95 10.22 8.42
C LYS A 133 1.03 10.38 6.90
N ASN A 134 2.19 10.70 6.36
CA ASN A 134 2.40 10.74 4.91
C ASN A 134 2.28 9.34 4.29
N ALA A 135 2.88 8.32 4.92
CA ALA A 135 2.72 6.93 4.49
C ALA A 135 1.25 6.47 4.50
N TYR A 136 0.45 6.90 5.49
CA TYR A 136 -0.99 6.64 5.54
C TYR A 136 -1.71 7.14 4.28
N PHE A 137 -1.47 8.39 3.85
CA PHE A 137 -2.16 8.95 2.70
C PHE A 137 -1.74 8.28 1.39
N ILE A 138 -0.45 7.96 1.26
CA ILE A 138 0.08 7.23 0.09
C ILE A 138 -0.57 5.85 0.00
N LEU A 139 -0.47 5.04 1.07
CA LEU A 139 -0.94 3.64 1.05
C LEU A 139 -2.46 3.54 0.96
N SER A 140 -3.22 4.46 1.57
CA SER A 140 -4.69 4.46 1.45
C SER A 140 -5.15 4.71 0.00
N ASP A 141 -4.51 5.65 -0.70
CA ASP A 141 -4.79 5.91 -2.11
C ASP A 141 -4.27 4.76 -3.00
N HIS A 142 -3.12 4.19 -2.64
CA HIS A 142 -2.52 3.04 -3.32
C HIS A 142 -3.45 1.83 -3.35
N PHE A 143 -3.93 1.36 -2.18
CA PHE A 143 -4.86 0.23 -2.10
C PHE A 143 -6.15 0.49 -2.89
N SER A 144 -6.63 1.74 -2.92
CA SER A 144 -7.79 2.12 -3.73
C SER A 144 -7.52 1.96 -5.23
N LYS A 145 -6.33 2.35 -5.71
CA LYS A 145 -5.93 2.15 -7.12
C LYS A 145 -5.80 0.68 -7.45
N GLU A 146 -5.26 -0.12 -6.56
CA GLU A 146 -5.16 -1.56 -6.77
C GLU A 146 -6.51 -2.20 -6.95
N GLU A 147 -7.42 -1.96 -6.00
CA GLU A 147 -8.73 -2.60 -6.01
C GLU A 147 -9.62 -2.14 -7.16
N ASN A 148 -9.55 -0.86 -7.52
CA ASN A 148 -10.48 -0.26 -8.47
C ASN A 148 -9.91 -0.19 -9.90
N VAL A 149 -8.59 -0.24 -10.06
CA VAL A 149 -7.92 -0.06 -11.35
C VAL A 149 -7.01 -1.25 -11.67
N LEU A 150 -6.01 -1.52 -10.83
CA LEU A 150 -4.93 -2.45 -11.17
C LEU A 150 -5.41 -3.90 -11.21
N PHE A 151 -6.10 -4.39 -10.18
CA PHE A 151 -6.59 -5.77 -10.14
C PHE A 151 -7.65 -6.04 -11.23
N PRO A 152 -8.64 -5.17 -11.48
CA PRO A 152 -9.54 -5.34 -12.63
C PRO A 152 -8.83 -5.28 -13.98
N MET A 153 -7.74 -4.52 -14.10
CA MET A 153 -6.90 -4.49 -15.30
C MET A 153 -6.16 -5.82 -15.47
N ALA A 154 -5.48 -6.31 -14.42
CA ALA A 154 -4.81 -7.59 -14.39
C ALA A 154 -5.75 -8.74 -14.75
N GLU A 155 -6.96 -8.74 -14.18
CA GLU A 155 -7.95 -9.79 -14.42
C GLU A 155 -8.44 -9.84 -15.88
N ARG A 156 -8.51 -8.71 -16.57
CA ARG A 156 -8.90 -8.69 -18.01
C ARG A 156 -7.73 -9.00 -18.94
N MET A 157 -6.52 -8.73 -18.49
CA MET A 157 -5.31 -8.80 -19.30
C MET A 157 -4.66 -10.18 -19.27
N LEU A 158 -4.53 -10.77 -18.07
CA LEU A 158 -3.90 -12.06 -17.89
C LEU A 158 -4.78 -13.19 -18.44
N SER A 159 -4.16 -14.16 -19.09
CA SER A 159 -4.77 -15.43 -19.46
C SER A 159 -5.15 -16.26 -18.22
N ASN A 160 -5.96 -17.31 -18.42
CA ASN A 160 -6.34 -18.20 -17.31
C ASN A 160 -5.12 -18.94 -16.74
N GLU A 161 -4.18 -19.31 -17.60
CA GLU A 161 -2.93 -19.95 -17.24
C GLU A 161 -2.04 -19.01 -16.41
N GLU A 162 -1.91 -17.75 -16.82
CA GLU A 162 -1.16 -16.74 -16.05
C GLU A 162 -1.81 -16.44 -14.70
N LYS A 163 -3.15 -16.44 -14.60
CA LYS A 163 -3.86 -16.23 -13.32
C LYS A 163 -3.61 -17.37 -12.34
N GLU A 164 -3.56 -18.60 -12.83
CA GLU A 164 -3.23 -19.77 -12.00
C GLU A 164 -1.75 -19.73 -11.59
N GLU A 165 -0.85 -19.36 -12.51
CA GLU A 165 0.57 -19.16 -12.21
C GLU A 165 0.79 -18.07 -11.15
N LEU A 166 0.08 -16.93 -11.26
CA LEU A 166 0.08 -15.86 -10.27
C LEU A 166 -0.28 -16.42 -8.89
N PHE A 167 -1.40 -17.14 -8.80
CA PHE A 167 -1.86 -17.71 -7.53
C PHE A 167 -0.82 -18.66 -6.90
N GLN A 168 -0.19 -19.52 -7.70
CA GLN A 168 0.83 -20.46 -7.22
C GLN A 168 2.12 -19.76 -6.77
N LYS A 169 2.54 -18.69 -7.46
CA LYS A 169 3.75 -17.93 -7.12
C LYS A 169 3.57 -17.12 -5.84
N ILE A 170 2.46 -16.41 -5.70
CA ILE A 170 2.25 -15.56 -4.51
C ILE A 170 2.14 -16.37 -3.22
N GLN A 171 1.69 -17.64 -3.29
CA GLN A 171 1.65 -18.55 -2.14
C GLN A 171 3.03 -18.99 -1.62
N GLN A 172 4.09 -18.78 -2.42
CA GLN A 172 5.45 -19.13 -2.02
C GLN A 172 6.10 -18.02 -1.16
N ILE A 173 5.51 -16.83 -1.16
CA ILE A 173 5.96 -15.67 -0.37
C ILE A 173 5.17 -15.69 0.94
N LYS A 174 5.88 -15.93 2.05
CA LYS A 174 5.33 -16.03 3.40
C LYS A 174 5.45 -14.71 4.14
#